data_AF-J2NW19-F1
#
_entry.id   AF-J2NW19-F1
#
_cell.length_a   1.000
_cell.length_b   1.000
_cell.length_c   1.000
_cell.angle_alpha   90.00
_cell.angle_beta   90.00
_cell.angle_gamma   90.00
#
_symmetry.space_group_name_H-M   'P 1'
#
loop_
_entity.id
_entity.type
_entity.pdbx_description
1 polymer ?
#
loop_
_entity_poly.entity_id
_entity_poly.type
_entity_poly.pdbx_seq_one_letter_code
_entity_poly.pdbx_strand_id
1 'polypeptide(L)'
;MRNTHESSNKNAAQPPATEQQSVHAEFMASAVPAWLVNASPERREAVKNAALVLPDWYQAASPAQRQALNASFVASVTSQTLLDKTMSRLQDIDAFAQPLLVKALKDQFAVELDVTKTFLQLKKPLEMGILDIEVGTFEVLKLPLLQAALHNFEAQECAPAYFHSSSGFVVESTPGQFSEVPTALTVMQYLKLCRELDIGAKYQAYLKDFLQPSSPVAEAVLRKRFVDSQKAAMRAAAELALLKKDIEPKDYSMILSVIDGELNPKIDNTPVWICDLVLMKKRMTGCVLFHICEKYRYSDDILLYIPHDPQHPLKRYKGREMEATLKRLFMASDASPPANGGPTAYQRFFSQFVAYADRPYYFSQFTRKAADAPPDRLAPLRSPLWKAIEVLPPFFSAFYQLNELPPESPSRQEPVDELYLPIKGYRQHGFWGPNVDPWVDLYEQSRNKILADARSHAVPSADVDARVRAEKMARLLNIGMLVLNAASMFVPVLGEVMIGVMAGQILYETFEGAIEWSEGDRNAAWAHLTDVVENLALIAVLHGAGKGLGKLAAVKPEPVVEALKPVYPRGLAATQRLSGPSASAKA
;
A
#
# COMPACT_ATOMS: atom_id res chain seq x y z
N MET A 1 -33.38 69.46 -10.45
CA MET A 1 -34.21 68.23 -10.32
C MET A 1 -33.64 67.19 -11.27
N ARG A 2 -33.54 65.95 -10.78
CA ARG A 2 -33.04 64.71 -11.39
C ARG A 2 -33.38 64.51 -12.88
N ASN A 3 -32.45 63.99 -13.68
CA ASN A 3 -32.43 62.57 -14.09
C ASN A 3 -31.26 62.24 -15.04
N THR A 4 -30.88 60.96 -14.94
CA THR A 4 -29.81 60.16 -15.56
C THR A 4 -29.93 59.94 -17.06
N HIS A 5 -28.79 59.78 -17.77
CA HIS A 5 -28.47 58.72 -18.75
C HIS A 5 -27.08 58.96 -19.39
N GLU A 6 -26.17 57.99 -19.21
CA GLU A 6 -25.34 57.32 -20.24
C GLU A 6 -24.62 58.20 -21.31
N SER A 7 -23.33 58.05 -21.65
CA SER A 7 -22.49 56.85 -21.70
C SER A 7 -21.01 57.27 -21.67
N SER A 8 -20.22 56.64 -20.80
CA SER A 8 -18.75 56.61 -20.90
C SER A 8 -18.31 55.19 -20.62
N ASN A 9 -17.88 54.45 -21.64
CA ASN A 9 -16.62 53.71 -21.56
C ASN A 9 -16.25 53.11 -22.93
N LYS A 10 -15.18 53.62 -23.52
CA LYS A 10 -14.40 52.89 -24.52
C LYS A 10 -13.49 51.92 -23.74
N ASN A 11 -14.02 50.79 -23.30
CA ASN A 11 -13.18 49.66 -22.94
C ASN A 11 -12.84 48.92 -24.23
N ALA A 12 -11.61 49.16 -24.71
CA ALA A 12 -10.95 48.26 -25.64
C ALA A 12 -10.95 46.88 -24.99
N ALA A 13 -11.64 45.93 -25.63
CA ALA A 13 -11.62 44.54 -25.25
C ALA A 13 -10.17 44.05 -25.26
N GLN A 14 -9.69 43.70 -24.07
CA GLN A 14 -8.45 42.99 -23.87
C GLN A 14 -8.57 41.64 -24.61
N PRO A 15 -7.62 41.27 -25.49
CA PRO A 15 -7.71 40.02 -26.21
C PRO A 15 -7.71 38.84 -25.21
N PRO A 16 -8.38 37.72 -25.54
CA PRO A 16 -8.41 36.55 -24.68
C PRO A 16 -6.98 36.09 -24.41
N ALA A 17 -6.70 35.72 -23.15
CA ALA A 17 -5.41 35.21 -22.71
C ALA A 17 -5.06 33.93 -23.50
N THR A 18 -4.38 34.08 -24.63
CA THR A 18 -3.60 33.02 -25.26
C THR A 18 -2.71 32.42 -24.18
N GLU A 19 -2.82 31.11 -23.96
CA GLU A 19 -2.01 30.31 -23.05
C GLU A 19 -0.54 30.76 -23.09
N GLN A 20 -0.14 31.59 -22.12
CA GLN A 20 1.21 32.12 -22.05
C GLN A 20 2.15 30.97 -21.67
N GLN A 21 3.06 30.60 -22.55
CA GLN A 21 4.05 29.56 -22.30
C GLN A 21 5.16 30.12 -21.39
N SER A 22 5.47 29.44 -20.28
CA SER A 22 6.59 29.79 -19.40
C SER A 22 7.91 29.93 -20.17
N VAL A 23 8.65 31.02 -19.96
CA VAL A 23 9.93 31.26 -20.65
C VAL A 23 11.05 30.35 -20.13
N HIS A 24 10.85 29.71 -18.98
CA HIS A 24 11.80 28.80 -18.35
C HIS A 24 11.46 27.32 -18.51
N ALA A 25 10.38 26.99 -19.23
CA ALA A 25 9.91 25.61 -19.40
C ALA A 25 11.01 24.67 -19.94
N GLU A 26 11.77 25.09 -20.96
CA GLU A 26 12.84 24.27 -21.55
C GLU A 26 14.03 24.08 -20.59
N PHE A 27 14.41 25.13 -19.86
CA PHE A 27 15.47 25.04 -18.85
C PHE A 27 15.07 24.08 -17.72
N MET A 28 13.86 24.23 -17.17
CA MET A 28 13.36 23.32 -16.13
C MET A 28 13.25 21.88 -16.64
N ALA A 29 12.82 21.69 -17.90
CA ALA A 29 12.79 20.36 -18.50
C ALA A 29 14.19 19.70 -18.56
N SER A 30 15.25 20.50 -18.73
CA SER A 30 16.64 20.01 -18.68
C SER A 30 17.17 19.80 -17.24
N ALA A 31 16.62 20.52 -16.26
CA ALA A 31 17.03 20.44 -14.85
C ALA A 31 16.32 19.30 -14.09
N VAL A 32 15.14 18.86 -14.57
CA VAL A 32 14.40 17.76 -13.97
C VAL A 32 15.19 16.45 -14.10
N PRO A 33 15.40 15.70 -13.00
CA PRO A 33 16.17 14.48 -13.06
C PRO A 33 15.38 13.34 -13.73
N ALA A 34 16.07 12.54 -14.54
CA ALA A 34 15.46 11.44 -15.31
C ALA A 34 14.73 10.42 -14.43
N TRP A 35 15.17 10.19 -13.20
CA TRP A 35 14.51 9.25 -12.28
C TRP A 35 13.08 9.71 -11.93
N LEU A 36 12.85 11.02 -11.83
CA LEU A 36 11.54 11.58 -11.46
C LEU A 36 10.57 11.52 -12.65
N VAL A 37 11.04 11.81 -13.85
CA VAL A 37 10.25 11.63 -15.10
C VAL A 37 9.82 10.18 -15.28
N ASN A 38 10.71 9.23 -14.98
CA ASN A 38 10.45 7.81 -15.13
C ASN A 38 9.73 7.16 -13.94
N ALA A 39 9.40 7.91 -12.88
CA ALA A 39 8.74 7.38 -11.70
C ALA A 39 7.26 7.05 -11.96
N SER A 40 6.69 6.13 -11.16
CA SER A 40 5.26 5.81 -11.23
C SER A 40 4.40 7.06 -10.94
N PRO A 41 3.15 7.12 -11.43
CA PRO A 41 2.24 8.24 -11.15
C PRO A 41 2.09 8.52 -9.65
N GLU A 42 1.93 7.48 -8.83
CA GLU A 42 1.79 7.61 -7.37
C GLU A 42 3.04 8.21 -6.73
N ARG A 43 4.22 7.85 -7.25
CA ARG A 43 5.51 8.36 -6.74
C ARG A 43 5.72 9.82 -7.15
N ARG A 44 5.34 10.19 -8.37
CA ARG A 44 5.36 11.59 -8.82
C ARG A 44 4.40 12.44 -7.98
N GLU A 45 3.22 11.92 -7.68
CA GLU A 45 2.26 12.59 -6.81
C GLU A 45 2.78 12.74 -5.37
N ALA A 46 3.43 11.71 -4.81
CA ALA A 46 4.06 11.80 -3.49
C ALA A 46 5.19 12.84 -3.45
N VAL A 47 6.01 12.93 -4.51
CA VAL A 47 7.07 13.94 -4.67
C VAL A 47 6.47 15.33 -4.83
N LYS A 48 5.39 15.47 -5.61
CA LYS A 48 4.67 16.73 -5.80
C LYS A 48 4.15 17.29 -4.48
N ASN A 49 3.58 16.44 -3.63
CA ASN A 49 3.00 16.82 -2.34
C ASN A 49 4.00 16.84 -1.17
N ALA A 50 5.30 16.69 -1.44
CA ALA A 50 6.31 16.60 -0.40
C ALA A 50 6.57 17.95 0.28
N ALA A 51 6.84 17.92 1.59
CA ALA A 51 7.31 19.10 2.31
C ALA A 51 8.69 19.53 1.79
N LEU A 52 8.82 20.79 1.35
CA LEU A 52 10.07 21.37 0.81
C LEU A 52 11.05 21.83 1.89
N VAL A 53 10.80 21.46 3.16
CA VAL A 53 11.61 21.82 4.31
C VAL A 53 12.72 20.79 4.48
N LEU A 54 13.98 21.24 4.36
CA LEU A 54 15.13 20.37 4.61
C LEU A 54 15.31 20.17 6.12
N PRO A 55 15.40 18.92 6.61
CA PRO A 55 15.66 18.65 8.02
C PRO A 55 17.03 19.15 8.48
N ASP A 56 17.15 19.47 9.77
CA ASP A 56 18.40 19.96 10.38
C ASP A 56 19.60 19.04 10.15
N TRP A 57 19.39 17.72 10.24
CA TRP A 57 20.46 16.74 10.00
C TRP A 57 20.99 16.80 8.56
N TYR A 58 20.16 17.17 7.60
CA TYR A 58 20.56 17.33 6.20
C TYR A 58 21.30 18.64 5.99
N GLN A 59 20.82 19.72 6.61
CA GLN A 59 21.48 21.03 6.58
C GLN A 59 22.86 21.00 7.28
N ALA A 60 23.01 20.21 8.33
CA ALA A 60 24.30 20.00 9.00
C ALA A 60 25.26 19.08 8.24
N ALA A 61 24.77 18.32 7.25
CA ALA A 61 25.57 17.37 6.48
C ALA A 61 26.59 18.08 5.57
N SER A 62 27.79 17.51 5.44
CA SER A 62 28.79 17.97 4.48
C SER A 62 28.33 17.76 3.04
N PRO A 63 28.87 18.52 2.06
CA PRO A 63 28.54 18.33 0.65
C PRO A 63 28.75 16.88 0.17
N ALA A 64 29.83 16.22 0.63
CA ALA A 64 30.12 14.83 0.31
C ALA A 64 29.07 13.86 0.90
N GLN A 65 28.61 14.10 2.13
CA GLN A 65 27.56 13.30 2.76
C GLN A 65 26.22 13.44 2.03
N ARG A 66 25.85 14.67 1.66
CA ARG A 66 24.63 14.92 0.87
C ARG A 66 24.71 14.24 -0.50
N GLN A 67 25.86 14.31 -1.15
CA GLN A 67 26.08 13.66 -2.45
C GLN A 67 25.97 12.13 -2.33
N ALA A 68 26.57 11.52 -1.30
CA ALA A 68 26.47 10.08 -1.07
C ALA A 68 25.02 9.63 -0.82
N LEU A 69 24.30 10.35 0.05
CA LEU A 69 22.89 10.10 0.32
C LEU A 69 22.04 10.22 -0.95
N ASN A 70 22.19 11.32 -1.70
CA ASN A 70 21.47 11.54 -2.96
C ASN A 70 21.77 10.43 -3.98
N ALA A 71 23.04 10.07 -4.18
CA ALA A 71 23.43 9.03 -5.12
C ALA A 71 22.81 7.66 -4.76
N SER A 72 22.81 7.31 -3.46
CA SER A 72 22.19 6.07 -2.99
C SER A 72 20.67 6.06 -3.18
N PHE A 73 20.01 7.20 -2.97
CA PHE A 73 18.58 7.34 -3.16
C PHE A 73 18.20 7.26 -4.64
N VAL A 74 18.92 7.99 -5.51
CA VAL A 74 18.72 7.92 -6.98
C VAL A 74 18.91 6.49 -7.47
N ALA A 75 19.91 5.77 -6.96
CA ALA A 75 20.10 4.36 -7.28
C ALA A 75 18.91 3.51 -6.83
N SER A 76 18.39 3.73 -5.61
CA SER A 76 17.21 3.03 -5.09
C SER A 76 15.94 3.29 -5.90
N VAL A 77 15.67 4.54 -6.29
CA VAL A 77 14.49 4.85 -7.12
C VAL A 77 14.65 4.29 -8.52
N THR A 78 15.85 4.35 -9.10
CA THR A 78 16.12 3.84 -10.44
C THR A 78 15.95 2.32 -10.51
N SER A 79 16.51 1.58 -9.55
CA SER A 79 16.36 0.13 -9.49
C SER A 79 14.90 -0.27 -9.23
N GLN A 80 14.20 0.48 -8.38
CA GLN A 80 12.77 0.28 -8.13
C GLN A 80 11.94 0.51 -9.39
N THR A 81 12.15 1.60 -10.12
CA THR A 81 11.46 1.87 -11.39
C THR A 81 11.69 0.76 -12.43
N LEU A 82 12.87 0.13 -12.45
CA LEU A 82 13.13 -1.01 -13.34
C LEU A 82 12.35 -2.27 -12.92
N LEU A 83 12.19 -2.50 -11.61
CA LEU A 83 11.31 -3.55 -11.10
C LEU A 83 9.84 -3.22 -11.45
N ASP A 84 9.39 -2.00 -11.19
CA ASP A 84 8.03 -1.52 -11.49
C ASP A 84 7.68 -1.74 -12.98
N LYS A 85 8.59 -1.38 -13.89
CA LYS A 85 8.44 -1.64 -15.34
C LYS A 85 8.39 -3.12 -15.70
N THR A 86 9.07 -3.98 -14.95
CA THR A 86 9.00 -5.44 -15.16
C THR A 86 7.64 -5.96 -14.72
N MET A 87 7.13 -5.42 -13.59
CA MET A 87 5.86 -5.78 -12.96
C MET A 87 4.65 -5.16 -13.65
N SER A 88 4.77 -4.09 -14.43
CA SER A 88 3.63 -3.38 -15.04
C SER A 88 2.82 -4.20 -16.05
N ARG A 89 3.37 -5.33 -16.52
CA ARG A 89 2.66 -6.31 -17.36
C ARG A 89 1.70 -7.19 -16.57
N LEU A 90 1.81 -7.18 -15.24
CA LEU A 90 0.94 -7.91 -14.35
C LEU A 90 -0.42 -7.21 -14.25
N GLN A 91 -1.44 -7.78 -14.87
CA GLN A 91 -2.83 -7.40 -14.65
C GLN A 91 -3.20 -7.47 -13.17
N ASP A 92 -3.88 -6.44 -12.68
CA ASP A 92 -4.57 -6.50 -11.41
C ASP A 92 -5.74 -7.50 -11.47
N ILE A 93 -6.17 -7.95 -10.29
CA ILE A 93 -7.17 -9.01 -10.15
C ILE A 93 -8.52 -8.63 -10.79
N ASP A 94 -8.95 -7.38 -10.67
CA ASP A 94 -10.26 -6.95 -11.16
C ASP A 94 -10.22 -6.84 -12.69
N ALA A 95 -9.15 -6.25 -13.26
CA ALA A 95 -8.93 -6.21 -14.71
C ALA A 95 -8.80 -7.60 -15.34
N PHE A 96 -8.22 -8.57 -14.62
CA PHE A 96 -8.18 -9.97 -15.05
C PHE A 96 -9.55 -10.66 -14.97
N ALA A 97 -10.28 -10.45 -13.86
CA ALA A 97 -11.49 -11.19 -13.53
C ALA A 97 -12.75 -10.68 -14.24
N GLN A 98 -12.90 -9.36 -14.35
CA GLN A 98 -14.08 -8.72 -14.92
C GLN A 98 -14.42 -9.20 -16.34
N PRO A 99 -13.48 -9.21 -17.32
CA PRO A 99 -13.81 -9.67 -18.66
C PRO A 99 -14.19 -11.15 -18.70
N LEU A 100 -13.61 -11.99 -17.83
CA LEU A 100 -13.96 -13.41 -17.74
C LEU A 100 -15.39 -13.61 -17.25
N LEU A 101 -15.78 -12.88 -16.19
CA LEU A 101 -17.12 -12.97 -15.61
C LEU A 101 -18.18 -12.43 -16.56
N VAL A 102 -17.96 -11.24 -17.14
CA VAL A 102 -18.90 -10.61 -18.09
C VAL A 102 -19.13 -11.50 -19.31
N LYS A 103 -18.05 -12.07 -19.87
CA LYS A 103 -18.16 -13.00 -20.99
C LYS A 103 -18.96 -14.24 -20.60
N ALA A 104 -18.69 -14.85 -19.44
CA ALA A 104 -19.37 -16.07 -19.03
C ALA A 104 -20.87 -15.84 -18.75
N LEU A 105 -21.24 -14.70 -18.17
CA LEU A 105 -22.65 -14.30 -17.97
C LEU A 105 -23.38 -14.15 -19.31
N LYS A 106 -22.74 -13.53 -20.30
CA LYS A 106 -23.30 -13.35 -21.64
C LYS A 106 -23.43 -14.68 -22.39
N ASP A 107 -22.37 -15.47 -22.43
CA ASP A 107 -22.31 -16.70 -23.21
C ASP A 107 -23.27 -17.79 -22.67
N GLN A 108 -23.44 -17.89 -21.35
CA GLN A 108 -24.27 -18.93 -20.73
C GLN A 108 -25.72 -18.51 -20.47
N PHE A 109 -25.96 -17.23 -20.16
CA PHE A 109 -27.28 -16.77 -19.70
C PHE A 109 -27.85 -15.62 -20.52
N ALA A 110 -27.13 -15.11 -21.53
CA ALA A 110 -27.52 -13.94 -22.31
C ALA A 110 -27.82 -12.69 -21.44
N VAL A 111 -27.07 -12.53 -20.35
CA VAL A 111 -27.26 -11.46 -19.36
C VAL A 111 -26.08 -10.49 -19.40
N GLU A 112 -26.39 -9.19 -19.46
CA GLU A 112 -25.42 -8.09 -19.40
C GLU A 112 -25.69 -7.24 -18.14
N LEU A 113 -25.01 -7.59 -17.04
CA LEU A 113 -25.05 -6.85 -15.78
C LEU A 113 -23.74 -6.10 -15.55
N ASP A 114 -23.81 -4.92 -14.93
CA ASP A 114 -22.62 -4.24 -14.40
C ASP A 114 -22.14 -5.01 -13.17
N VAL A 115 -21.08 -5.80 -13.33
CA VAL A 115 -20.57 -6.69 -12.27
C VAL A 115 -19.92 -5.94 -11.10
N THR A 116 -19.66 -4.64 -11.25
CA THR A 116 -19.06 -3.80 -10.21
C THR A 116 -20.11 -3.03 -9.40
N LYS A 117 -21.28 -2.77 -10.00
CA LYS A 117 -22.36 -2.01 -9.36
C LYS A 117 -23.56 -2.87 -8.96
N THR A 118 -23.72 -4.04 -9.56
CA THR A 118 -24.73 -5.01 -9.18
C THR A 118 -24.20 -5.84 -8.02
N PHE A 119 -24.95 -5.94 -6.94
CA PHE A 119 -24.62 -6.70 -5.76
C PHE A 119 -25.39 -8.01 -5.74
N LEU A 120 -24.70 -9.10 -5.40
CA LEU A 120 -25.32 -10.33 -4.94
C LEU A 120 -25.70 -10.16 -3.47
N GLN A 121 -26.98 -10.33 -3.16
CA GLN A 121 -27.48 -10.35 -1.79
C GLN A 121 -27.96 -11.77 -1.44
N LEU A 122 -27.28 -12.41 -0.50
CA LEU A 122 -27.61 -13.75 0.00
C LEU A 122 -28.21 -13.67 1.40
N LYS A 123 -29.36 -14.32 1.58
CA LYS A 123 -30.06 -14.39 2.85
C LYS A 123 -30.29 -15.85 3.25
N LYS A 124 -30.38 -16.08 4.55
CA LYS A 124 -30.84 -17.35 5.11
C LYS A 124 -32.11 -17.15 5.95
N PRO A 125 -32.97 -18.17 6.03
CA PRO A 125 -34.12 -18.11 6.92
C PRO A 125 -33.60 -18.15 8.37
N LEU A 126 -34.27 -17.39 9.22
CA LEU A 126 -34.15 -17.51 10.66
C LEU A 126 -35.19 -18.54 11.08
N GLU A 127 -34.76 -19.78 11.28
CA GLU A 127 -35.65 -20.91 11.53
C GLU A 127 -35.63 -21.33 12.98
N MET A 128 -36.79 -21.71 13.49
CA MET A 128 -37.02 -22.07 14.88
C MET A 128 -37.50 -23.51 15.00
N GLY A 129 -36.73 -24.31 15.73
CA GLY A 129 -37.04 -25.68 16.10
C GLY A 129 -36.82 -26.73 15.00
N ILE A 130 -36.98 -28.00 15.35
CA ILE A 130 -36.80 -29.20 14.49
C ILE A 130 -37.79 -29.31 13.32
N LEU A 131 -38.75 -28.39 13.24
CA LEU A 131 -39.70 -28.28 12.13
C LEU A 131 -39.33 -27.13 11.17
N ASP A 132 -38.20 -26.47 11.40
CA ASP A 132 -37.64 -25.41 10.57
C ASP A 132 -38.65 -24.27 10.31
N ILE A 133 -39.33 -23.82 11.36
CA ILE A 133 -40.34 -22.76 11.24
C ILE A 133 -39.64 -21.43 10.98
N GLU A 134 -39.80 -20.88 9.78
CA GLU A 134 -39.24 -19.57 9.42
C GLU A 134 -39.92 -18.44 10.21
N VAL A 135 -39.14 -17.74 11.03
CA VAL A 135 -39.57 -16.59 11.84
C VAL A 135 -38.98 -15.26 11.33
N GLY A 136 -38.18 -15.31 10.27
CA GLY A 136 -37.60 -14.15 9.62
C GLY A 136 -36.48 -14.53 8.65
N THR A 137 -35.72 -13.55 8.18
CA THR A 137 -34.51 -13.79 7.38
C THR A 137 -33.38 -12.88 7.85
N PHE A 138 -32.14 -13.27 7.57
CA PHE A 138 -30.97 -12.43 7.80
C PHE A 138 -30.02 -12.45 6.60
N GLU A 139 -29.35 -11.32 6.38
CA GLU A 139 -28.34 -11.18 5.33
C GLU A 139 -27.05 -11.86 5.76
N VAL A 140 -26.57 -12.78 4.91
CA VAL A 140 -25.31 -13.51 5.10
C VAL A 140 -24.20 -12.82 4.33
N LEU A 141 -24.49 -12.39 3.10
CA LEU A 141 -23.51 -11.80 2.20
C LEU A 141 -24.17 -10.71 1.37
N LYS A 142 -23.48 -9.58 1.20
CA LYS A 142 -23.82 -8.57 0.21
C LYS A 142 -22.56 -7.98 -0.40
N LEU A 143 -22.25 -8.36 -1.63
CA LEU A 143 -21.03 -7.95 -2.34
C LEU A 143 -21.34 -7.66 -3.80
N PRO A 144 -20.57 -6.76 -4.47
CA PRO A 144 -20.60 -6.66 -5.93
C PRO A 144 -20.37 -8.03 -6.57
N LEU A 145 -21.01 -8.30 -7.71
CA LEU A 145 -20.91 -9.58 -8.42
C LEU A 145 -19.44 -9.99 -8.59
N LEU A 146 -18.60 -9.10 -9.11
CA LEU A 146 -17.18 -9.38 -9.32
C LEU A 146 -16.49 -9.89 -8.04
N GLN A 147 -16.71 -9.21 -6.92
CA GLN A 147 -16.12 -9.57 -5.63
C GLN A 147 -16.67 -10.90 -5.10
N ALA A 148 -17.98 -11.14 -5.29
CA ALA A 148 -18.61 -12.41 -4.95
C ALA A 148 -17.99 -13.57 -5.77
N ALA A 149 -17.73 -13.37 -7.06
CA ALA A 149 -17.08 -14.37 -7.91
C ALA A 149 -15.63 -14.66 -7.49
N LEU A 150 -14.89 -13.62 -7.07
CA LEU A 150 -13.51 -13.76 -6.59
C LEU A 150 -13.42 -14.54 -5.26
N HIS A 151 -14.41 -14.42 -4.38
CA HIS A 151 -14.45 -15.17 -3.13
C HIS A 151 -14.89 -16.64 -3.27
N ASN A 152 -15.53 -16.94 -4.40
CA ASN A 152 -16.05 -18.26 -4.79
C ASN A 152 -17.01 -18.84 -3.72
N PHE A 153 -17.60 -20.00 -3.98
CA PHE A 153 -18.64 -20.59 -3.14
C PHE A 153 -18.39 -22.06 -2.90
N GLU A 154 -18.80 -22.60 -1.75
CA GLU A 154 -18.73 -24.03 -1.43
C GLU A 154 -19.75 -24.82 -2.27
N ALA A 155 -19.49 -26.12 -2.46
CA ALA A 155 -20.38 -26.97 -3.26
C ALA A 155 -21.82 -26.97 -2.73
N GLN A 156 -21.98 -26.96 -1.40
CA GLN A 156 -23.28 -26.96 -0.74
C GLN A 156 -24.04 -25.64 -0.93
N GLU A 157 -23.37 -24.50 -1.12
CA GLU A 157 -24.00 -23.20 -1.40
C GLU A 157 -24.75 -23.17 -2.73
N CYS A 158 -24.33 -24.04 -3.64
CA CYS A 158 -24.92 -24.16 -4.97
C CYS A 158 -26.11 -25.12 -5.00
N ALA A 159 -26.46 -25.73 -3.86
CA ALA A 159 -27.61 -26.60 -3.74
C ALA A 159 -28.93 -25.80 -3.85
N PRO A 160 -29.99 -26.40 -4.42
CA PRO A 160 -31.31 -25.80 -4.40
C PRO A 160 -31.74 -25.47 -2.97
N ALA A 161 -32.41 -24.32 -2.78
CA ALA A 161 -32.92 -23.85 -1.49
C ALA A 161 -31.87 -23.68 -0.36
N TYR A 162 -30.56 -23.69 -0.66
CA TYR A 162 -29.54 -23.40 0.35
C TYR A 162 -29.62 -21.96 0.88
N PHE A 163 -29.94 -21.02 0.00
CA PHE A 163 -30.25 -19.64 0.36
C PHE A 163 -31.75 -19.40 0.27
N HIS A 164 -32.23 -18.49 1.11
CA HIS A 164 -33.64 -18.10 1.15
C HIS A 164 -34.07 -17.50 -0.19
N SER A 165 -35.33 -17.72 -0.57
CA SER A 165 -35.91 -17.31 -1.86
C SER A 165 -35.88 -15.79 -2.11
N SER A 166 -35.80 -14.98 -1.06
CA SER A 166 -35.62 -13.51 -1.12
C SER A 166 -34.17 -13.04 -1.31
N SER A 167 -33.26 -13.98 -1.57
CA SER A 167 -31.91 -13.68 -2.10
C SER A 167 -32.01 -13.26 -3.56
N GLY A 168 -31.14 -12.37 -4.00
CA GLY A 168 -31.24 -11.82 -5.35
C GLY A 168 -30.14 -10.85 -5.70
N PHE A 169 -30.41 -10.05 -6.71
CA PHE A 169 -29.49 -9.05 -7.25
C PHE A 169 -30.03 -7.65 -6.98
N VAL A 170 -29.19 -6.77 -6.47
CA VAL A 170 -29.59 -5.42 -6.10
C VAL A 170 -28.58 -4.39 -6.58
N VAL A 171 -29.03 -3.17 -6.87
CA VAL A 171 -28.18 -2.02 -7.16
C VAL A 171 -28.43 -0.94 -6.14
N GLU A 172 -27.37 -0.22 -5.78
CA GLU A 172 -27.47 0.94 -4.91
C GLU A 172 -28.06 2.12 -5.71
N SER A 173 -29.24 2.58 -5.30
CA SER A 173 -29.91 3.71 -5.96
C SER A 173 -29.54 5.05 -5.30
N THR A 174 -29.41 5.02 -3.97
CA THR A 174 -28.88 6.10 -3.13
C THR A 174 -28.00 5.48 -2.04
N PRO A 175 -27.04 6.22 -1.45
CA PRO A 175 -26.15 5.67 -0.43
C PRO A 175 -26.94 4.96 0.69
N GLY A 176 -26.75 3.65 0.82
CA GLY A 176 -27.43 2.80 1.80
C GLY A 176 -28.80 2.24 1.39
N GLN A 177 -29.36 2.63 0.23
CA GLN A 177 -30.64 2.13 -0.27
C GLN A 177 -30.48 1.33 -1.56
N PHE A 178 -31.04 0.12 -1.55
CA PHE A 178 -30.86 -0.87 -2.60
C PHE A 178 -32.19 -1.23 -3.24
N SER A 179 -32.18 -1.41 -4.56
CA SER A 179 -33.34 -1.80 -5.35
C SER A 179 -33.03 -3.06 -6.12
N GLU A 180 -34.02 -3.94 -6.24
CA GLU A 180 -33.87 -5.21 -6.96
C GLU A 180 -33.62 -4.97 -8.45
N VAL A 181 -32.77 -5.82 -9.01
CA VAL A 181 -32.46 -5.83 -10.44
C VAL A 181 -33.31 -6.91 -11.12
N PRO A 182 -34.21 -6.56 -12.04
CA PRO A 182 -34.94 -7.56 -12.81
C PRO A 182 -33.97 -8.29 -13.75
N THR A 183 -33.82 -9.59 -13.58
CA THR A 183 -32.94 -10.43 -14.40
C THR A 183 -33.46 -11.86 -14.49
N ALA A 184 -33.18 -12.53 -15.61
CA ALA A 184 -33.44 -13.96 -15.78
C ALA A 184 -32.39 -14.85 -15.09
N LEU A 185 -31.25 -14.26 -14.69
CA LEU A 185 -30.22 -14.95 -13.93
C LEU A 185 -30.74 -15.27 -12.53
N THR A 186 -30.69 -16.54 -12.13
CA THR A 186 -30.99 -16.95 -10.76
C THR A 186 -29.73 -16.89 -9.89
N VAL A 187 -29.91 -16.74 -8.57
CA VAL A 187 -28.81 -16.82 -7.60
C VAL A 187 -28.06 -18.14 -7.76
N MET A 188 -28.76 -19.27 -7.81
CA MET A 188 -28.14 -20.59 -7.97
C MET A 188 -27.29 -20.70 -9.25
N GLN A 189 -27.78 -20.18 -10.39
CA GLN A 189 -27.00 -20.16 -11.64
C GLN A 189 -25.72 -19.33 -11.48
N TYR A 190 -25.81 -18.17 -10.84
CA TYR A 190 -24.65 -17.33 -10.58
C TYR A 190 -23.60 -18.01 -9.69
N LEU A 191 -24.03 -18.66 -8.60
CA LEU A 191 -23.11 -19.37 -7.70
C LEU A 191 -22.40 -20.53 -8.42
N LYS A 192 -23.15 -21.31 -9.22
CA LYS A 192 -22.59 -22.38 -10.05
C LYS A 192 -21.60 -21.85 -11.09
N LEU A 193 -21.96 -20.75 -11.77
CA LEU A 193 -21.06 -20.07 -12.71
C LEU A 193 -19.74 -19.68 -12.04
N CYS A 194 -19.78 -19.13 -10.83
CA CYS A 194 -18.57 -18.72 -10.10
C CYS A 194 -17.66 -19.92 -9.79
N ARG A 195 -18.25 -21.05 -9.37
CA ARG A 195 -17.52 -22.31 -9.14
C ARG A 195 -16.93 -22.89 -10.42
N GLU A 196 -17.70 -22.93 -11.51
CA GLU A 196 -17.26 -23.47 -12.79
C GLU A 196 -16.18 -22.62 -13.45
N LEU A 197 -16.32 -21.29 -13.36
CA LEU A 197 -15.35 -20.35 -13.90
C LEU A 197 -14.05 -20.37 -13.09
N ASP A 198 -14.12 -20.57 -11.78
CA ASP A 198 -13.00 -20.61 -10.83
C ASP A 198 -11.92 -19.56 -11.12
N ILE A 199 -12.34 -18.28 -11.08
CA ILE A 199 -11.45 -17.15 -11.34
C ILE A 199 -10.25 -17.19 -10.39
N GLY A 200 -10.45 -17.64 -9.15
CA GLY A 200 -9.38 -17.84 -8.17
C GLY A 200 -8.28 -18.76 -8.68
N ALA A 201 -8.63 -19.97 -9.14
CA ALA A 201 -7.65 -20.90 -9.71
C ALA A 201 -6.98 -20.35 -10.99
N LYS A 202 -7.75 -19.72 -11.88
CA LYS A 202 -7.21 -19.10 -13.11
C LYS A 202 -6.21 -17.99 -12.80
N TYR A 203 -6.52 -17.14 -11.84
CA TYR A 203 -5.63 -16.05 -11.43
C TYR A 203 -4.37 -16.57 -10.74
N GLN A 204 -4.49 -17.61 -9.89
CA GLN A 204 -3.33 -18.27 -9.30
C GLN A 204 -2.39 -18.86 -10.35
N ALA A 205 -2.92 -19.51 -11.38
CA ALA A 205 -2.12 -20.03 -12.50
C ALA A 205 -1.41 -18.89 -13.25
N TYR A 206 -2.15 -17.82 -13.59
CA TYR A 206 -1.60 -16.64 -14.23
C TYR A 206 -0.47 -15.97 -13.42
N LEU A 207 -0.67 -15.78 -12.12
CA LEU A 207 0.36 -15.21 -11.24
C LEU A 207 1.59 -16.10 -11.13
N LYS A 208 1.39 -17.42 -11.04
CA LYS A 208 2.49 -18.37 -10.97
C LYS A 208 3.33 -18.33 -12.24
N ASP A 209 2.69 -18.34 -13.41
CA ASP A 209 3.38 -18.24 -14.70
C ASP A 209 4.13 -16.91 -14.85
N PHE A 210 3.60 -15.82 -14.29
CA PHE A 210 4.27 -14.53 -14.30
C PHE A 210 5.47 -14.46 -13.35
N LEU A 211 5.29 -14.91 -12.11
CA LEU A 211 6.30 -14.80 -11.04
C LEU A 211 7.36 -15.92 -11.10
N GLN A 212 7.05 -17.02 -11.76
CA GLN A 212 7.91 -18.18 -12.00
C GLN A 212 7.88 -18.54 -13.49
N PRO A 213 8.35 -17.64 -14.37
CA PRO A 213 8.27 -17.87 -15.81
C PRO A 213 9.10 -19.08 -16.19
N SER A 214 8.58 -19.93 -17.09
CA SER A 214 9.29 -21.13 -17.55
C SER A 214 10.60 -20.84 -18.28
N SER A 215 10.81 -19.59 -18.71
CA SER A 215 12.07 -19.11 -19.28
C SER A 215 13.07 -18.79 -18.17
N PRO A 216 14.20 -19.52 -18.05
CA PRO A 216 15.21 -19.26 -17.02
C PRO A 216 15.78 -17.84 -17.10
N VAL A 217 15.85 -17.27 -18.31
CA VAL A 217 16.32 -15.89 -18.52
C VAL A 217 15.32 -14.89 -17.93
N ALA A 218 14.02 -15.09 -18.17
CA ALA A 218 12.99 -14.19 -17.63
C ALA A 218 12.94 -14.25 -16.10
N GLU A 219 13.08 -15.44 -15.52
CA GLU A 219 13.14 -15.63 -14.07
C GLU A 219 14.38 -14.94 -13.48
N ALA A 220 15.55 -15.17 -14.08
CA ALA A 220 16.80 -14.55 -13.63
C ALA A 220 16.74 -13.01 -13.71
N VAL A 221 16.12 -12.45 -14.76
CA VAL A 221 15.92 -11.00 -14.90
C VAL A 221 14.99 -10.48 -13.79
N LEU A 222 13.83 -11.09 -13.57
CA LEU A 222 12.90 -10.66 -12.52
C LEU A 222 13.56 -10.71 -11.14
N ARG A 223 14.20 -11.83 -10.80
CA ARG A 223 14.94 -12.00 -9.55
C ARG A 223 16.04 -10.95 -9.40
N LYS A 224 16.83 -10.71 -10.45
CA LYS A 224 17.88 -9.70 -10.42
C LYS A 224 17.32 -8.30 -10.19
N ARG A 225 16.26 -7.89 -10.91
CA ARG A 225 15.62 -6.57 -10.71
C ARG A 225 15.10 -6.41 -9.29
N PHE A 226 14.50 -7.46 -8.73
CA PHE A 226 14.05 -7.47 -7.34
C PHE A 226 15.23 -7.29 -6.38
N VAL A 227 16.26 -8.13 -6.47
CA VAL A 227 17.43 -8.09 -5.57
C VAL A 227 18.18 -6.76 -5.67
N ASP A 228 18.40 -6.26 -6.89
CA ASP A 228 19.03 -4.96 -7.11
C ASP A 228 18.23 -3.82 -6.45
N SER A 229 16.88 -3.89 -6.49
CA SER A 229 16.02 -2.92 -5.80
C SER A 229 16.18 -2.99 -4.28
N GLN A 230 16.09 -4.19 -3.69
CA GLN A 230 16.21 -4.38 -2.24
C GLN A 230 17.59 -3.97 -1.71
N LYS A 231 18.67 -4.30 -2.44
CA LYS A 231 20.04 -3.88 -2.11
C LYS A 231 20.20 -2.37 -2.14
N ALA A 232 19.68 -1.71 -3.18
CA ALA A 232 19.76 -0.26 -3.30
C ALA A 232 18.93 0.45 -2.21
N ALA A 233 17.76 -0.08 -1.85
CA ALA A 233 16.95 0.43 -0.76
C ALA A 233 17.64 0.29 0.61
N MET A 234 18.26 -0.87 0.89
CA MET A 234 19.04 -1.07 2.12
C MET A 234 20.26 -0.14 2.17
N ARG A 235 20.94 0.07 1.03
CA ARG A 235 22.05 1.02 0.94
C ARG A 235 21.61 2.44 1.27
N ALA A 236 20.52 2.91 0.67
CA ALA A 236 19.98 4.24 0.95
C ALA A 236 19.56 4.42 2.42
N ALA A 237 18.96 3.38 3.01
CA ALA A 237 18.65 3.36 4.45
C ALA A 237 19.93 3.44 5.31
N ALA A 238 21.00 2.76 4.92
CA ALA A 238 22.27 2.79 5.63
C ALA A 238 22.98 4.16 5.55
N GLU A 239 22.97 4.80 4.38
CA GLU A 239 23.49 6.19 4.23
C GLU A 239 22.70 7.16 5.12
N LEU A 240 21.37 7.08 5.10
CA LEU A 240 20.51 7.93 5.90
C LEU A 240 20.74 7.70 7.40
N ALA A 241 20.80 6.44 7.82
CA ALA A 241 21.00 6.07 9.22
C ALA A 241 22.38 6.53 9.73
N LEU A 242 23.43 6.40 8.91
CA LEU A 242 24.76 6.88 9.26
C LEU A 242 24.76 8.41 9.44
N LEU A 243 24.10 9.13 8.53
CA LEU A 243 24.01 10.59 8.61
C LEU A 243 23.20 11.07 9.82
N LYS A 244 22.11 10.37 10.16
CA LYS A 244 21.31 10.61 11.35
C LYS A 244 21.97 10.13 12.65
N LYS A 245 23.10 9.42 12.55
CA LYS A 245 23.79 8.75 13.66
C LYS A 245 22.92 7.67 14.35
N ASP A 246 21.97 7.10 13.62
CA ASP A 246 21.19 5.93 14.04
C ASP A 246 22.00 4.63 13.98
N ILE A 247 23.14 4.65 13.27
CA ILE A 247 24.14 3.57 13.20
C ILE A 247 25.58 4.14 13.25
N GLU A 248 26.55 3.29 13.58
CA GLU A 248 27.96 3.63 13.60
C GLU A 248 28.67 3.29 12.26
N PRO A 249 29.86 3.84 11.94
CA PRO A 249 30.57 3.53 10.70
C PRO A 249 30.89 2.04 10.50
N LYS A 250 31.11 1.30 11.59
CA LYS A 250 31.34 -0.16 11.54
C LYS A 250 30.06 -0.94 11.19
N ASP A 251 28.92 -0.45 11.63
CA ASP A 251 27.62 -1.02 11.26
C ASP A 251 27.34 -0.79 9.78
N TYR A 252 27.58 0.44 9.31
CA TYR A 252 27.47 0.77 7.90
C TYR A 252 28.36 -0.14 7.03
N SER A 253 29.61 -0.34 7.43
CA SER A 253 30.55 -1.23 6.72
C SER A 253 30.07 -2.68 6.71
N MET A 254 29.50 -3.17 7.82
CA MET A 254 28.90 -4.50 7.89
C MET A 254 27.71 -4.62 6.94
N ILE A 255 26.80 -3.65 6.92
CA ILE A 255 25.64 -3.66 6.02
C ILE A 255 26.07 -3.64 4.55
N LEU A 256 27.09 -2.86 4.20
CA LEU A 256 27.65 -2.89 2.86
C LEU A 256 28.21 -4.27 2.50
N SER A 257 28.89 -4.95 3.42
CA SER A 257 29.39 -6.31 3.15
C SER A 257 28.25 -7.30 2.82
N VAL A 258 27.11 -7.20 3.52
CA VAL A 258 25.91 -8.01 3.25
C VAL A 258 25.31 -7.66 1.89
N ILE A 259 25.27 -6.38 1.53
CA ILE A 259 24.84 -5.92 0.21
C ILE A 259 25.77 -6.48 -0.89
N ASP A 260 27.06 -6.58 -0.62
CA ASP A 260 28.07 -7.10 -1.55
C ASP A 260 28.12 -8.64 -1.59
N GLY A 261 27.34 -9.33 -0.74
CA GLY A 261 27.14 -10.78 -0.78
C GLY A 261 27.88 -11.57 0.31
N GLU A 262 28.44 -10.91 1.33
CA GLU A 262 28.97 -11.59 2.51
C GLU A 262 27.85 -12.31 3.26
N LEU A 263 28.00 -13.64 3.41
CA LEU A 263 27.02 -14.48 4.09
C LEU A 263 27.25 -14.52 5.60
N ASN A 264 28.49 -14.35 6.06
CA ASN A 264 28.85 -14.42 7.48
C ASN A 264 29.48 -13.09 7.94
N PRO A 265 28.71 -11.99 7.89
CA PRO A 265 29.18 -10.67 8.29
C PRO A 265 29.66 -10.66 9.75
N LYS A 266 30.59 -9.74 10.04
CA LYS A 266 31.13 -9.53 11.39
C LYS A 266 31.25 -8.05 11.71
N ILE A 267 31.12 -7.72 12.99
CA ILE A 267 31.46 -6.40 13.55
C ILE A 267 32.50 -6.63 14.62
N ASP A 268 33.69 -6.02 14.49
CA ASP A 268 34.79 -6.16 15.45
C ASP A 268 35.08 -7.63 15.82
N ASN A 269 35.14 -8.50 14.80
CA ASN A 269 35.28 -9.97 14.90
C ASN A 269 34.11 -10.73 15.55
N THR A 270 33.07 -10.02 16.01
CA THR A 270 31.83 -10.64 16.50
C THR A 270 30.94 -11.04 15.32
N PRO A 271 30.46 -12.30 15.26
CA PRO A 271 29.54 -12.73 14.20
C PRO A 271 28.23 -11.95 14.20
N VAL A 272 27.67 -11.75 13.02
CA VAL A 272 26.34 -11.17 12.82
C VAL A 272 25.39 -12.21 12.22
N TRP A 273 24.29 -12.46 12.93
CA TRP A 273 23.24 -13.39 12.51
C TRP A 273 22.10 -12.62 11.86
N ILE A 274 21.75 -13.01 10.65
CA ILE A 274 20.67 -12.40 9.87
C ILE A 274 19.39 -13.18 10.14
N CYS A 275 18.37 -12.47 10.63
CA CYS A 275 17.07 -13.01 11.00
C CYS A 275 15.95 -12.18 10.35
N ASP A 276 14.81 -12.79 10.07
CA ASP A 276 13.61 -11.99 9.80
C ASP A 276 13.01 -11.49 11.11
N LEU A 277 12.42 -10.30 11.06
CA LEU A 277 11.63 -9.78 12.16
C LEU A 277 10.34 -10.60 12.31
N VAL A 278 10.09 -11.09 13.52
CA VAL A 278 8.79 -11.58 13.96
C VAL A 278 8.21 -10.58 14.95
N LEU A 279 7.04 -10.06 14.62
CA LEU A 279 6.29 -9.11 15.43
C LEU A 279 4.90 -9.69 15.68
N MET A 280 4.42 -9.68 16.94
CA MET A 280 3.09 -10.19 17.29
C MET A 280 2.85 -11.62 16.76
N LYS A 281 3.87 -12.50 16.86
CA LYS A 281 3.82 -13.88 16.35
C LYS A 281 3.71 -14.02 14.82
N LYS A 282 3.82 -12.92 14.05
CA LYS A 282 3.78 -12.91 12.59
C LYS A 282 5.15 -12.53 12.03
N ARG A 283 5.60 -13.22 10.97
CA ARG A 283 6.85 -12.89 10.26
C ARG A 283 6.60 -11.65 9.40
N MET A 284 7.46 -10.64 9.53
CA MET A 284 7.39 -9.39 8.79
C MET A 284 8.27 -9.52 7.54
N THR A 285 7.66 -9.78 6.39
CA THR A 285 8.40 -10.06 5.15
C THR A 285 9.18 -8.82 4.71
N GLY A 286 10.51 -8.92 4.60
CA GLY A 286 11.39 -7.81 4.22
C GLY A 286 11.98 -7.01 5.38
N CYS A 287 11.50 -7.19 6.60
CA CYS A 287 12.11 -6.59 7.80
C CYS A 287 13.20 -7.52 8.36
N VAL A 288 14.40 -6.99 8.55
CA VAL A 288 15.60 -7.79 8.89
C VAL A 288 16.17 -7.36 10.23
N LEU A 289 16.48 -8.33 11.07
CA LEU A 289 17.23 -8.18 12.32
C LEU A 289 18.65 -8.71 12.11
N PHE A 290 19.65 -7.89 12.45
CA PHE A 290 21.05 -8.27 12.50
C PHE A 290 21.48 -8.38 13.96
N HIS A 291 21.57 -9.61 14.46
CA HIS A 291 22.00 -9.87 15.84
C HIS A 291 23.52 -9.94 15.91
N ILE A 292 24.13 -9.06 16.69
CA ILE A 292 25.58 -9.00 16.87
C ILE A 292 25.95 -9.82 18.10
N CYS A 293 26.29 -11.09 17.92
CA CYS A 293 26.65 -11.95 19.03
C CYS A 293 27.45 -13.20 18.67
N GLU A 294 28.20 -13.70 19.65
CA GLU A 294 28.85 -15.01 19.55
C GLU A 294 27.80 -16.14 19.57
N LYS A 295 28.16 -17.26 18.95
CA LYS A 295 27.30 -18.45 18.95
C LYS A 295 27.01 -18.89 20.40
N TYR A 296 25.73 -19.09 20.71
CA TYR A 296 25.22 -19.45 22.05
C TYR A 296 25.34 -18.37 23.13
N ARG A 297 25.69 -17.13 22.78
CA ARG A 297 25.70 -16.00 23.71
C ARG A 297 24.70 -14.96 23.23
N TYR A 298 23.57 -14.85 23.92
CA TYR A 298 22.58 -13.84 23.57
C TYR A 298 23.10 -12.44 23.89
N SER A 299 22.85 -11.51 22.98
CA SER A 299 23.17 -10.09 23.12
C SER A 299 21.93 -9.30 22.75
N ASP A 300 21.74 -8.17 23.43
CA ASP A 300 20.69 -7.22 23.10
C ASP A 300 21.16 -6.18 22.06
N ASP A 301 22.31 -6.43 21.41
CA ASP A 301 22.90 -5.56 20.40
C ASP A 301 22.41 -5.96 19.00
N ILE A 302 21.49 -5.16 18.47
CA ILE A 302 20.68 -5.51 17.30
C ILE A 302 20.63 -4.32 16.36
N LEU A 303 20.83 -4.54 15.07
CA LEU A 303 20.33 -3.62 14.06
C LEU A 303 19.01 -4.11 13.49
N LEU A 304 18.05 -3.20 13.38
CA LEU A 304 16.77 -3.45 12.76
C LEU A 304 16.67 -2.63 11.48
N TYR A 305 16.46 -3.33 10.37
CA TYR A 305 16.11 -2.78 9.07
C TYR A 305 14.61 -2.95 8.82
N ILE A 306 13.90 -1.84 8.64
CA ILE A 306 12.51 -1.81 8.20
C ILE A 306 12.49 -1.02 6.90
N PRO A 307 12.26 -1.67 5.74
CA PRO A 307 12.26 -1.00 4.45
C PRO A 307 11.36 0.24 4.46
N HIS A 308 11.97 1.40 4.19
CA HIS A 308 11.29 2.69 4.08
C HIS A 308 10.49 3.13 5.32
N ASP A 309 10.86 2.66 6.52
CA ASP A 309 10.29 3.22 7.75
C ASP A 309 10.48 4.75 7.76
N PRO A 310 9.40 5.53 7.96
CA PRO A 310 9.46 6.98 7.92
C PRO A 310 10.34 7.57 9.04
N GLN A 311 10.56 6.82 10.11
CA GLN A 311 11.29 7.23 11.31
C GLN A 311 12.69 6.62 11.35
N HIS A 312 12.79 5.29 11.29
CA HIS A 312 14.04 4.55 11.51
C HIS A 312 14.22 3.40 10.50
N PRO A 313 14.53 3.68 9.22
CA PRO A 313 14.63 2.64 8.19
C PRO A 313 15.77 1.65 8.47
N LEU A 314 16.85 2.11 9.09
CA LEU A 314 17.87 1.26 9.71
C LEU A 314 18.32 1.91 11.01
N LYS A 315 18.34 1.16 12.11
CA LYS A 315 18.80 1.68 13.41
C LYS A 315 19.40 0.57 14.27
N ARG A 316 20.45 0.92 15.00
CA ARG A 316 21.00 0.08 16.07
C ARG A 316 20.24 0.34 17.37
N TYR A 317 19.85 -0.73 18.03
CA TYR A 317 19.13 -0.71 19.31
C TYR A 317 19.91 -1.48 20.37
N LYS A 318 19.74 -1.07 21.63
CA LYS A 318 20.26 -1.80 22.80
C LYS A 318 19.17 -2.11 23.82
N GLY A 319 19.20 -3.31 24.38
CA GLY A 319 18.27 -3.73 25.45
C GLY A 319 16.81 -3.63 25.02
N ARG A 320 16.00 -2.94 25.83
CA ARG A 320 14.55 -2.75 25.59
C ARG A 320 14.21 -1.53 24.72
N GLU A 321 15.21 -0.82 24.19
CA GLU A 321 15.00 0.41 23.39
C GLU A 321 14.15 0.14 22.15
N MET A 322 14.39 -0.98 21.46
CA MET A 322 13.66 -1.36 20.26
C MET A 322 12.16 -1.52 20.54
N GLU A 323 11.82 -2.28 21.59
CA GLU A 323 10.43 -2.51 21.98
C GLU A 323 9.75 -1.20 22.38
N ALA A 324 10.39 -0.37 23.21
CA ALA A 324 9.85 0.91 23.64
C ALA A 324 9.63 1.87 22.46
N THR A 325 10.59 1.91 21.52
CA THR A 325 10.51 2.75 20.33
C THR A 325 9.36 2.31 19.44
N LEU A 326 9.26 1.03 19.11
CA LEU A 326 8.19 0.53 18.25
C LEU A 326 6.82 0.70 18.88
N LYS A 327 6.66 0.45 20.20
CA LYS A 327 5.40 0.73 20.91
C LYS A 327 4.99 2.18 20.77
N ARG A 328 5.92 3.12 21.00
CA ARG A 328 5.67 4.56 20.83
C ARG A 328 5.24 4.90 19.41
N LEU A 329 5.88 4.32 18.38
CA LEU A 329 5.53 4.57 16.98
C LEU A 329 4.15 4.00 16.61
N PHE A 330 3.80 2.79 17.07
CA PHE A 330 2.48 2.20 16.84
C PHE A 330 1.35 2.95 17.55
N MET A 331 1.63 3.56 18.70
CA MET A 331 0.64 4.28 19.53
C MET A 331 0.59 5.79 19.22
N ALA A 332 1.45 6.30 18.35
CA ALA A 332 1.45 7.71 18.00
C ALA A 332 0.17 8.08 17.23
N SER A 333 -0.53 9.12 17.69
CA SER A 333 -1.71 9.66 17.01
C SER A 333 -1.34 10.32 15.70
N ASP A 334 -2.18 10.12 14.68
CA ASP A 334 -2.06 10.83 13.40
C ASP A 334 -2.42 12.31 13.58
N ALA A 335 -1.85 13.20 12.75
CA ALA A 335 -2.20 14.62 12.73
C ALA A 335 -3.69 14.86 12.37
N SER A 336 -4.31 13.91 11.68
CA SER A 336 -5.75 13.86 11.40
C SER A 336 -6.23 12.44 11.65
N PRO A 337 -6.62 12.10 12.90
CA PRO A 337 -7.04 10.75 13.23
C PRO A 337 -8.34 10.39 12.49
N PRO A 338 -8.48 9.13 12.03
CA PRO A 338 -9.70 8.70 11.37
C PRO A 338 -10.91 8.84 12.32
N ALA A 339 -12.00 9.43 11.81
CA ALA A 339 -13.22 9.74 12.59
C ALA A 339 -13.84 8.52 13.32
N ASN A 340 -13.53 7.31 12.86
CA ASN A 340 -14.08 6.05 13.36
C ASN A 340 -13.12 5.25 14.27
N GLY A 341 -11.99 5.82 14.70
CA GLY A 341 -11.01 5.09 15.52
C GLY A 341 -10.27 3.97 14.77
N GLY A 342 -10.11 4.14 13.45
CA GLY A 342 -9.34 3.21 12.60
C GLY A 342 -7.83 3.22 12.89
N PRO A 343 -7.05 2.34 12.24
CA PRO A 343 -5.62 2.20 12.51
C PRO A 343 -4.85 3.52 12.26
N THR A 344 -3.74 3.73 12.96
CA THR A 344 -2.85 4.89 12.72
C THR A 344 -2.08 4.74 11.40
N ALA A 345 -1.47 5.82 10.91
CA ALA A 345 -0.62 5.80 9.71
C ALA A 345 0.52 4.78 9.83
N TYR A 346 1.19 4.72 10.99
CA TYR A 346 2.27 3.75 11.23
C TYR A 346 1.75 2.32 11.29
N GLN A 347 0.58 2.09 11.91
CA GLN A 347 -0.08 0.76 11.92
C GLN A 347 -0.43 0.30 10.50
N ARG A 348 -0.95 1.20 9.65
CA ARG A 348 -1.24 0.91 8.23
C ARG A 348 0.03 0.63 7.44
N PHE A 349 1.06 1.48 7.59
CA PHE A 349 2.36 1.29 6.96
C PHE A 349 2.93 -0.10 7.26
N PHE A 350 2.98 -0.49 8.54
CA PHE A 350 3.58 -1.76 8.93
C PHE A 350 2.79 -2.99 8.44
N SER A 351 1.48 -2.82 8.18
CA SER A 351 0.62 -3.91 7.68
C SER A 351 1.03 -4.45 6.29
N GLN A 352 1.86 -3.72 5.55
CA GLN A 352 2.39 -4.16 4.26
C GLN A 352 3.32 -5.38 4.38
N PHE A 353 4.06 -5.46 5.49
CA PHE A 353 5.00 -6.56 5.78
C PHE A 353 4.27 -7.83 6.29
N VAL A 354 3.00 -7.68 6.67
CA VAL A 354 2.13 -8.76 7.16
C VAL A 354 1.48 -9.47 5.97
N ALA A 355 1.44 -10.80 5.99
CA ALA A 355 0.64 -11.58 5.05
C ALA A 355 -0.84 -11.17 5.15
N TYR A 356 -1.53 -11.08 4.02
CA TYR A 356 -2.91 -10.57 3.97
C TYR A 356 -3.84 -11.36 4.89
N ALA A 357 -3.71 -12.69 4.91
CA ALA A 357 -4.47 -13.58 5.77
C ALA A 357 -4.28 -13.31 7.27
N ASP A 358 -3.18 -12.68 7.67
CA ASP A 358 -2.81 -12.37 9.05
C ASP A 358 -3.12 -10.93 9.46
N ARG A 359 -3.45 -10.03 8.51
CA ARG A 359 -3.80 -8.64 8.79
C ARG A 359 -4.95 -8.47 9.79
N PRO A 360 -6.04 -9.27 9.75
CA PRO A 360 -7.11 -9.18 10.75
C PRO A 360 -6.60 -9.41 12.17
N TYR A 361 -5.71 -10.40 12.35
CA TYR A 361 -5.07 -10.67 13.64
C TYR A 361 -4.13 -9.54 14.05
N TYR A 362 -3.33 -9.02 13.12
CA TYR A 362 -2.43 -7.90 13.36
C TYR A 362 -3.19 -6.65 13.82
N PHE A 363 -4.25 -6.25 13.11
CA PHE A 363 -5.04 -5.07 13.48
C PHE A 363 -5.80 -5.24 14.79
N SER A 364 -6.25 -6.47 15.11
CA SER A 364 -6.91 -6.74 16.39
C SER A 364 -5.99 -6.60 17.60
N GLN A 365 -4.66 -6.49 17.42
CA GLN A 365 -3.74 -6.24 18.54
C GLN A 365 -3.76 -4.79 19.01
N PHE A 366 -4.28 -3.85 18.22
CA PHE A 366 -4.28 -2.42 18.54
C PHE A 366 -5.59 -1.93 19.15
N THR A 367 -6.65 -2.75 19.10
CA THR A 367 -7.99 -2.33 19.54
C THR A 367 -8.66 -3.38 20.41
N ARG A 368 -9.56 -2.94 21.29
CA ARG A 368 -10.47 -3.79 22.06
C ARG A 368 -11.92 -3.36 21.86
N LYS A 369 -12.87 -4.23 22.17
CA LYS A 369 -14.31 -3.86 22.19
C LYS A 369 -14.51 -2.74 23.21
N ALA A 370 -15.13 -1.64 22.81
CA ALA A 370 -15.41 -0.52 23.69
C ALA A 370 -16.39 -0.93 24.80
N ALA A 371 -16.19 -0.46 26.03
CA ALA A 371 -16.99 -0.86 27.19
C ALA A 371 -18.47 -0.42 27.08
N ASP A 372 -18.76 0.60 26.29
CA ASP A 372 -20.08 1.15 26.00
C ASP A 372 -20.74 0.54 24.75
N ALA A 373 -20.09 -0.42 24.08
CA ALA A 373 -20.66 -1.07 22.91
C ALA A 373 -21.98 -1.75 23.31
N PRO A 374 -23.09 -1.49 22.59
CA PRO A 374 -24.37 -2.08 22.92
C PRO A 374 -24.23 -3.60 22.99
N PRO A 375 -24.74 -4.25 24.05
CA PRO A 375 -24.64 -5.70 24.18
C PRO A 375 -25.27 -6.34 22.95
N ASP A 376 -24.57 -7.31 22.40
CA ASP A 376 -25.08 -8.08 21.29
C ASP A 376 -26.43 -8.69 21.68
N ARG A 377 -27.49 -8.30 20.97
CA ARG A 377 -28.88 -8.66 21.29
C ARG A 377 -29.12 -10.17 21.23
N LEU A 378 -28.25 -10.90 20.52
CA LEU A 378 -28.27 -12.35 20.40
C LEU A 378 -27.17 -13.03 21.23
N ALA A 379 -26.41 -12.28 22.04
CA ALA A 379 -25.36 -12.83 22.92
C ALA A 379 -25.87 -13.94 23.87
N PRO A 380 -27.10 -13.86 24.42
CA PRO A 380 -27.67 -14.97 25.17
C PRO A 380 -27.76 -16.23 24.30
N LEU A 381 -28.29 -16.14 23.08
CA LEU A 381 -28.47 -17.25 22.15
C LEU A 381 -27.15 -17.83 21.62
N ARG A 382 -26.06 -17.05 21.63
CA ARG A 382 -24.70 -17.49 21.25
C ARG A 382 -23.92 -18.16 22.39
N SER A 383 -24.37 -18.03 23.65
CA SER A 383 -23.68 -18.57 24.82
C SER A 383 -23.87 -20.09 24.95
N PRO A 384 -22.80 -20.87 25.21
CA PRO A 384 -22.92 -22.30 25.50
C PRO A 384 -23.75 -22.59 26.77
N LEU A 385 -23.93 -21.60 27.65
CA LEU A 385 -24.81 -21.71 28.82
C LEU A 385 -26.30 -21.67 28.45
N TRP A 386 -26.70 -21.02 27.34
CA TRP A 386 -28.10 -21.03 26.89
C TRP A 386 -28.50 -22.42 26.37
N LYS A 387 -27.56 -23.14 25.75
CA LYS A 387 -27.71 -24.58 25.45
C LYS A 387 -27.92 -25.43 26.72
N ALA A 388 -27.58 -24.91 27.91
CA ALA A 388 -27.72 -25.58 29.19
C ALA A 388 -28.89 -25.04 30.05
N ILE A 389 -29.61 -23.99 29.64
CA ILE A 389 -30.84 -23.52 30.32
C ILE A 389 -32.02 -24.35 29.78
N GLU A 390 -32.01 -25.64 30.12
CA GLU A 390 -33.17 -26.53 30.08
C GLU A 390 -34.00 -26.28 31.36
N VAL A 391 -34.92 -25.30 31.32
CA VAL A 391 -35.96 -25.14 32.35
C VAL A 391 -37.33 -25.64 31.84
N LEU A 392 -37.39 -26.20 30.64
CA LEU A 392 -38.54 -26.92 30.08
C LEU A 392 -38.16 -28.38 29.75
N PRO A 393 -39.09 -29.34 29.80
CA PRO A 393 -38.80 -30.75 29.50
C PRO A 393 -38.09 -30.89 28.14
N PRO A 394 -37.06 -31.76 28.02
CA PRO A 394 -36.18 -31.86 26.84
C PRO A 394 -36.88 -32.15 25.50
N PHE A 395 -38.17 -32.51 25.51
CA PHE A 395 -38.99 -32.60 24.30
C PHE A 395 -39.36 -31.24 23.68
N PHE A 396 -39.44 -30.14 24.44
CA PHE A 396 -39.89 -28.84 23.92
C PHE A 396 -38.74 -27.93 23.46
N SER A 397 -37.52 -28.12 23.96
CA SER A 397 -36.34 -27.33 23.56
C SER A 397 -36.01 -27.50 22.07
N ALA A 398 -36.26 -28.69 21.53
CA ALA A 398 -36.16 -29.00 20.11
C ALA A 398 -37.05 -28.12 19.22
N PHE A 399 -38.14 -27.50 19.71
CA PHE A 399 -39.08 -26.72 18.88
C PHE A 399 -38.84 -25.21 18.88
N TYR A 400 -37.89 -24.71 19.67
CA TYR A 400 -37.63 -23.26 19.80
C TYR A 400 -36.16 -22.86 19.61
N GLN A 401 -35.26 -23.81 19.36
CA GLN A 401 -33.85 -23.52 19.08
C GLN A 401 -33.67 -22.96 17.66
N LEU A 402 -32.85 -21.92 17.52
CA LEU A 402 -32.50 -21.35 16.22
C LEU A 402 -31.44 -22.22 15.54
N ASN A 403 -31.71 -22.62 14.30
CA ASN A 403 -30.83 -23.51 13.53
C ASN A 403 -29.51 -22.82 13.12
N GLU A 404 -29.58 -21.56 12.71
CA GLU A 404 -28.43 -20.73 12.35
C GLU A 404 -28.65 -19.29 12.82
N LEU A 405 -27.65 -18.71 13.47
CA LEU A 405 -27.71 -17.33 13.98
C LEU A 405 -27.06 -16.38 12.97
N PRO A 406 -27.56 -15.14 12.83
CA PRO A 406 -26.88 -14.11 12.05
C PRO A 406 -25.46 -13.87 12.59
N PRO A 407 -24.55 -13.28 11.80
CA PRO A 407 -23.24 -12.89 12.31
C PRO A 407 -23.34 -11.83 13.43
N GLU A 408 -22.34 -11.75 14.32
CA GLU A 408 -22.24 -10.65 15.29
C GLU A 408 -22.13 -9.31 14.55
N SER A 409 -22.91 -8.32 14.97
CA SER A 409 -22.73 -6.96 14.45
C SER A 409 -21.37 -6.42 14.88
N PRO A 410 -20.63 -5.75 13.99
CA PRO A 410 -19.35 -5.15 14.34
C PRO A 410 -19.55 -4.14 15.48
N SER A 411 -18.89 -4.39 16.62
CA SER A 411 -18.96 -3.51 17.78
C SER A 411 -17.95 -2.38 17.63
N ARG A 412 -18.27 -1.22 18.22
CA ARG A 412 -17.32 -0.10 18.36
C ARG A 412 -16.02 -0.62 18.99
N GLN A 413 -14.90 -0.33 18.35
CA GLN A 413 -13.56 -0.66 18.82
C GLN A 413 -12.92 0.61 19.41
N GLU A 414 -12.13 0.45 20.46
CA GLU A 414 -11.31 1.51 21.05
C GLU A 414 -9.83 1.09 21.09
N PRO A 415 -8.87 2.02 21.01
CA PRO A 415 -7.45 1.70 21.14
C PRO A 415 -7.12 0.99 22.45
N VAL A 416 -6.14 0.09 22.43
CA VAL A 416 -5.61 -0.54 23.66
C VAL A 416 -4.77 0.46 24.46
N ASP A 417 -4.88 0.41 25.79
CA ASP A 417 -4.10 1.27 26.69
C ASP A 417 -2.61 0.88 26.71
N GLU A 418 -2.31 -0.42 26.65
CA GLU A 418 -0.96 -0.95 26.62
C GLU A 418 -0.81 -1.97 25.49
N LEU A 419 0.15 -1.73 24.59
CA LEU A 419 0.46 -2.63 23.48
C LEU A 419 1.41 -3.75 23.93
N TYR A 420 0.94 -4.99 23.91
CA TYR A 420 1.83 -6.15 24.02
C TYR A 420 2.53 -6.42 22.68
N LEU A 421 3.86 -6.24 22.64
CA LEU A 421 4.64 -6.26 21.40
C LEU A 421 5.77 -7.30 21.47
N PRO A 422 5.48 -8.61 21.34
CA PRO A 422 6.52 -9.62 21.34
C PRO A 422 7.33 -9.53 20.04
N ILE A 423 8.63 -9.25 20.17
CA ILE A 423 9.61 -9.15 19.08
C ILE A 423 10.59 -10.32 19.16
N LYS A 424 10.82 -11.01 18.04
CA LYS A 424 11.79 -12.12 17.93
C LYS A 424 12.46 -12.12 16.57
N GLY A 425 13.64 -12.72 16.48
CA GLY A 425 14.25 -13.11 15.20
C GLY A 425 13.82 -14.52 14.78
N TYR A 426 13.46 -14.69 13.51
CA TYR A 426 13.21 -16.00 12.90
C TYR A 426 14.31 -16.38 11.93
N ARG A 427 14.69 -17.67 11.94
CA ARG A 427 15.64 -18.27 11.00
C ARG A 427 15.18 -19.68 10.66
N GLN A 428 15.20 -20.04 9.37
CA GLN A 428 14.74 -21.34 8.88
C GLN A 428 15.49 -22.53 9.52
N HIS A 429 16.81 -22.42 9.68
CA HIS A 429 17.68 -23.47 10.21
C HIS A 429 17.90 -23.36 11.73
N GLY A 430 16.98 -22.69 12.43
CA GLY A 430 17.14 -22.35 13.84
C GLY A 430 18.11 -21.19 14.06
N PHE A 431 18.08 -20.61 15.27
CA PHE A 431 18.82 -19.36 15.55
C PHE A 431 20.34 -19.49 15.32
N TRP A 432 20.92 -20.67 15.53
CA TRP A 432 22.36 -20.93 15.38
C TRP A 432 22.76 -21.70 14.10
N GLY A 433 21.84 -21.84 13.13
CA GLY A 433 22.15 -22.40 11.82
C GLY A 433 23.05 -21.48 10.97
N PRO A 434 23.63 -21.95 9.86
CA PRO A 434 24.36 -21.07 8.94
C PRO A 434 23.45 -19.97 8.39
N ASN A 435 24.00 -18.78 8.12
CA ASN A 435 23.26 -17.76 7.37
C ASN A 435 22.96 -18.28 5.96
N VAL A 436 21.74 -18.03 5.51
CA VAL A 436 21.31 -18.22 4.12
C VAL A 436 21.55 -16.92 3.37
N ASP A 437 21.61 -16.96 2.04
CA ASP A 437 21.67 -15.75 1.23
C ASP A 437 20.39 -14.93 1.47
N PRO A 438 20.48 -13.76 2.13
CA PRO A 438 19.29 -13.00 2.53
C PRO A 438 18.52 -12.47 1.33
N TRP A 439 19.19 -12.25 0.19
CA TRP A 439 18.57 -11.68 -1.00
C TRP A 439 17.75 -12.73 -1.76
N VAL A 440 18.24 -13.96 -1.78
CA VAL A 440 17.55 -15.09 -2.38
C VAL A 440 16.34 -15.49 -1.55
N ASP A 441 16.53 -15.63 -0.24
CA ASP A 441 15.46 -15.96 0.68
C ASP A 441 14.38 -14.88 0.64
N LEU A 442 14.75 -13.59 0.67
CA LEU A 442 13.79 -12.48 0.56
C LEU A 442 13.00 -12.53 -0.76
N TYR A 443 13.64 -12.80 -1.90
CA TYR A 443 12.93 -12.94 -3.18
C TYR A 443 11.89 -14.07 -3.15
N GLU A 444 12.26 -15.24 -2.62
CA GLU A 444 11.36 -16.38 -2.51
C GLU A 444 10.22 -16.11 -1.53
N GLN A 445 10.51 -15.49 -0.39
CA GLN A 445 9.51 -15.07 0.59
C GLN A 445 8.52 -14.08 -0.01
N SER A 446 9.00 -13.00 -0.66
CA SER A 446 8.14 -12.00 -1.29
C SER A 446 7.27 -12.60 -2.38
N ARG A 447 7.82 -13.47 -3.24
CA ARG A 447 7.07 -14.20 -4.25
C ARG A 447 5.96 -15.06 -3.62
N ASN A 448 6.31 -15.85 -2.60
CA ASN A 448 5.35 -16.74 -1.94
C ASN A 448 4.26 -15.95 -1.21
N LYS A 449 4.61 -14.82 -0.58
CA LYS A 449 3.65 -13.90 0.02
C LYS A 449 2.66 -13.37 -1.01
N ILE A 450 3.12 -12.95 -2.19
CA ILE A 450 2.24 -12.44 -3.25
C ILE A 450 1.24 -13.50 -3.71
N LEU A 451 1.72 -14.73 -3.95
CA LEU A 451 0.83 -15.84 -4.32
C LEU A 451 -0.21 -16.11 -3.23
N ALA A 452 0.22 -16.14 -1.95
CA ALA A 452 -0.66 -16.38 -0.81
C ALA A 452 -1.66 -15.23 -0.55
N ASP A 453 -1.23 -13.98 -0.72
CA ASP A 453 -2.07 -12.80 -0.60
C ASP A 453 -3.13 -12.80 -1.70
N ALA A 454 -2.72 -13.03 -2.95
CA ALA A 454 -3.64 -13.16 -4.07
C ALA A 454 -4.64 -14.30 -3.88
N ARG A 455 -4.24 -15.42 -3.26
CA ARG A 455 -5.12 -16.57 -2.95
C ARG A 455 -6.17 -16.25 -1.89
N SER A 456 -5.92 -15.21 -1.09
CA SER A 456 -6.89 -14.69 -0.11
C SER A 456 -7.89 -13.72 -0.73
N HIS A 457 -7.56 -13.13 -1.89
CA HIS A 457 -8.43 -12.22 -2.66
C HIS A 457 -9.21 -12.96 -3.75
N ALA A 458 -8.52 -13.75 -4.58
CA ALA A 458 -9.08 -14.66 -5.57
C ALA A 458 -8.99 -16.09 -5.02
N VAL A 459 -10.05 -16.57 -4.39
CA VAL A 459 -10.05 -17.85 -3.68
C VAL A 459 -10.42 -18.99 -4.65
N PRO A 460 -9.53 -19.96 -4.88
CA PRO A 460 -9.86 -21.14 -5.68
C PRO A 460 -11.03 -21.93 -5.07
N SER A 461 -11.88 -22.53 -5.90
CA SER A 461 -13.03 -23.32 -5.43
C SER A 461 -12.63 -24.44 -4.45
N ALA A 462 -11.50 -25.11 -4.73
CA ALA A 462 -10.93 -26.16 -3.88
C ALA A 462 -10.54 -25.64 -2.47
N ASP A 463 -10.12 -24.39 -2.35
CA ASP A 463 -9.79 -23.79 -1.04
C ASP A 463 -11.03 -23.43 -0.26
N VAL A 464 -12.10 -23.08 -0.97
CA VAL A 464 -13.40 -22.81 -0.38
C VAL A 464 -13.95 -24.09 0.22
N ASP A 465 -13.90 -25.21 -0.52
CA ASP A 465 -14.35 -26.51 -0.04
C ASP A 465 -13.49 -27.05 1.14
N ALA A 466 -12.21 -26.65 1.22
CA ALA A 466 -11.32 -27.03 2.32
C ALA A 466 -11.49 -26.19 3.61
N ARG A 467 -12.24 -25.08 3.58
CA ARG A 467 -12.39 -24.14 4.70
C ARG A 467 -13.87 -23.97 5.05
N VAL A 468 -14.24 -24.10 6.33
CA VAL A 468 -15.61 -23.84 6.78
C VAL A 468 -15.92 -22.34 6.71
N ARG A 469 -16.98 -21.94 5.98
CA ARG A 469 -17.41 -20.54 5.78
C ARG A 469 -17.49 -19.65 7.01
N ALA A 470 -17.76 -20.23 8.18
CA ALA A 470 -17.85 -19.49 9.44
C ALA A 470 -16.54 -18.72 9.75
N GLU A 471 -15.38 -19.26 9.37
CA GLU A 471 -14.08 -18.58 9.52
C GLU A 471 -13.87 -17.43 8.50
N LYS A 472 -14.56 -17.45 7.35
CA LYS A 472 -14.50 -16.41 6.30
C LYS A 472 -15.33 -15.18 6.66
N MET A 473 -16.53 -15.35 7.20
CA MET A 473 -17.49 -14.24 7.46
C MET A 473 -16.98 -13.26 8.53
N ALA A 474 -16.31 -13.76 9.57
CA ALA A 474 -15.67 -12.91 10.58
C ALA A 474 -14.49 -12.08 10.02
N ARG A 475 -13.92 -12.51 8.88
CA ARG A 475 -12.80 -11.85 8.22
C ARG A 475 -13.26 -10.78 7.22
N LEU A 476 -14.45 -10.95 6.64
CA LEU A 476 -15.07 -10.04 5.66
C LEU A 476 -15.51 -8.70 6.28
N LEU A 477 -15.92 -8.70 7.56
CA LEU A 477 -16.38 -7.50 8.28
C LEU A 477 -15.30 -6.42 8.52
N ASN A 478 -14.01 -6.74 8.29
CA ASN A 478 -12.89 -5.79 8.40
C ASN A 478 -12.30 -5.36 7.03
N ILE A 479 -12.91 -5.77 5.91
CA ILE A 479 -12.37 -5.51 4.56
C ILE A 479 -12.79 -4.12 4.08
N GLY A 480 -12.16 -3.11 4.66
CA GLY A 480 -12.11 -1.74 4.13
C GLY A 480 -10.83 -1.46 3.32
N MET A 481 -10.10 -2.49 2.87
CA MET A 481 -8.77 -2.35 2.24
C MET A 481 -8.64 -3.29 1.01
N LEU A 482 -9.60 -3.21 0.09
CA LEU A 482 -9.70 -4.08 -1.08
C LEU A 482 -9.12 -3.43 -2.35
N VAL A 483 -7.87 -2.98 -2.30
CA VAL A 483 -7.13 -2.64 -3.53
C VAL A 483 -5.76 -3.30 -3.47
N LEU A 484 -5.62 -4.40 -4.21
CA LEU A 484 -4.34 -5.04 -4.45
C LEU A 484 -3.75 -4.47 -5.74
N ASN A 485 -3.10 -3.31 -5.67
CA ASN A 485 -2.22 -2.90 -6.77
C ASN A 485 -1.02 -3.85 -6.76
N ALA A 486 -0.92 -4.75 -7.73
CA ALA A 486 0.19 -5.70 -7.76
C ALA A 486 1.57 -5.01 -7.80
N ALA A 487 1.62 -3.77 -8.30
CA ALA A 487 2.77 -2.88 -8.24
C ALA A 487 3.11 -2.36 -6.83
N SER A 488 2.13 -2.21 -5.92
CA SER A 488 2.39 -1.81 -4.52
C SER A 488 2.87 -2.97 -3.65
N MET A 489 2.75 -4.23 -4.13
CA MET A 489 3.12 -5.43 -3.38
C MET A 489 4.64 -5.63 -3.21
N PHE A 490 5.45 -4.91 -4.00
CA PHE A 490 6.92 -4.97 -3.97
C PHE A 490 7.61 -3.73 -3.40
N VAL A 491 6.84 -2.67 -3.13
CA VAL A 491 7.42 -1.33 -2.97
C VAL A 491 6.76 -0.58 -1.84
N PRO A 492 7.42 -0.50 -0.69
CA PRO A 492 7.09 0.53 0.27
C PRO A 492 7.41 1.89 -0.37
N VAL A 493 6.48 2.82 -0.24
CA VAL A 493 6.68 4.23 -0.61
C VAL A 493 7.93 4.72 0.12
N LEU A 494 8.80 5.46 -0.57
CA LEU A 494 9.96 6.10 0.05
C LEU A 494 9.50 6.84 1.31
N GLY A 495 10.22 6.69 2.42
CA GLY A 495 9.88 7.40 3.65
C GLY A 495 9.72 8.90 3.37
N GLU A 496 8.62 9.49 3.83
CA GLU A 496 8.19 10.87 3.51
C GLU A 496 9.32 11.90 3.67
N VAL A 497 10.17 11.69 4.68
CA VAL A 497 11.35 12.52 4.95
C VAL A 497 12.30 12.57 3.75
N MET A 498 12.61 11.42 3.13
CA MET A 498 13.53 11.38 2.00
C MET A 498 12.90 11.97 0.73
N ILE A 499 11.59 11.82 0.57
CA ILE A 499 10.87 12.48 -0.53
C ILE A 499 11.00 14.01 -0.40
N GLY A 500 10.79 14.56 0.80
CA GLY A 500 10.95 15.99 1.07
C GLY A 500 12.38 16.50 0.85
N VAL A 501 13.39 15.73 1.29
CA VAL A 501 14.80 16.05 1.05
C VAL A 501 15.11 16.13 -0.44
N MET A 502 14.58 15.21 -1.24
CA MET A 502 14.81 15.16 -2.69
C MET A 502 14.07 16.26 -3.44
N ALA A 503 12.81 16.52 -3.07
CA ALA A 503 12.03 17.63 -3.61
C ALA A 503 12.74 18.97 -3.32
N GLY A 504 13.18 19.16 -2.07
CA GLY A 504 14.00 20.29 -1.68
C GLY A 504 15.28 20.37 -2.50
N GLN A 505 16.04 19.28 -2.63
CA GLN A 505 17.29 19.29 -3.40
C GLN A 505 17.09 19.70 -4.87
N ILE A 506 16.09 19.15 -5.56
CA ILE A 506 15.76 19.54 -6.94
C ILE A 506 15.45 21.04 -7.00
N LEU A 507 14.66 21.55 -6.04
CA LEU A 507 14.34 22.97 -5.94
C LEU A 507 15.61 23.82 -5.78
N TYR A 508 16.50 23.48 -4.84
CA TYR A 508 17.73 24.25 -4.56
C TYR A 508 18.80 24.11 -5.64
N GLU A 509 18.79 23.03 -6.42
CA GLU A 509 19.68 22.86 -7.57
C GLU A 509 19.20 23.63 -8.80
N THR A 510 17.88 23.74 -8.98
CA THR A 510 17.25 24.47 -10.10
C THR A 510 17.25 25.98 -9.85
N PHE A 511 17.00 26.39 -8.61
CA PHE A 511 16.80 27.79 -8.23
C PHE A 511 17.85 28.25 -7.20
N GLU A 512 18.66 29.23 -7.58
CA GLU A 512 19.62 29.89 -6.70
C GLU A 512 18.89 30.87 -5.75
N GLY A 513 19.19 30.79 -4.45
CA GLY A 513 18.54 31.60 -3.42
C GLY A 513 17.19 31.06 -2.93
N ALA A 514 16.75 29.89 -3.39
CA ALA A 514 15.45 29.32 -2.97
C ALA A 514 15.35 28.98 -1.47
N ILE A 515 16.47 28.92 -0.76
CA ILE A 515 16.51 28.77 0.72
C ILE A 515 15.89 29.99 1.40
N GLU A 516 16.06 31.18 0.83
CA GLU A 516 15.63 32.46 1.41
C GLU A 516 14.19 32.82 1.04
N TRP A 517 13.55 32.04 0.17
CA TRP A 517 12.18 32.27 -0.26
C TRP A 517 11.15 31.96 0.82
N SER A 518 10.03 32.70 0.77
CA SER A 518 8.86 32.38 1.59
C SER A 518 8.38 30.96 1.30
N GLU A 519 7.67 30.34 2.25
CA GLU A 519 7.09 29.01 2.03
C GLU A 519 6.13 28.98 0.83
N GLY A 520 5.34 30.05 0.64
CA GLY A 520 4.45 30.20 -0.51
C GLY A 520 5.20 30.23 -1.84
N ASP A 521 6.30 30.97 -1.91
CA ASP A 521 7.13 31.08 -3.13
C ASP A 521 7.82 29.75 -3.48
N ARG A 522 8.31 29.02 -2.46
CA ARG A 522 8.88 27.67 -2.66
C ARG A 522 7.83 26.70 -3.20
N ASN A 523 6.63 26.72 -2.61
CA ASN A 523 5.53 25.86 -3.05
C ASN A 523 5.09 26.19 -4.48
N ALA A 524 5.02 27.47 -4.84
CA ALA A 524 4.66 27.90 -6.19
C ALA A 524 5.71 27.50 -7.24
N ALA A 525 7.00 27.74 -6.97
CA ALA A 525 8.08 27.32 -7.85
C ALA A 525 8.17 25.79 -8.00
N TRP A 526 7.92 25.05 -6.91
CA TRP A 526 7.86 23.59 -6.95
C TRP A 526 6.68 23.07 -7.76
N ALA A 527 5.49 23.64 -7.57
CA ALA A 527 4.31 23.29 -8.36
C ALA A 527 4.59 23.46 -9.86
N HIS A 528 5.19 24.60 -10.24
CA HIS A 528 5.59 24.88 -11.62
C HIS A 528 6.57 23.84 -12.18
N LEU A 529 7.58 23.44 -11.39
CA LEU A 529 8.54 22.40 -11.78
C LEU A 529 7.84 21.04 -11.93
N THR A 530 6.93 20.68 -11.04
CA THR A 530 6.19 19.41 -11.10
C THR A 530 5.23 19.34 -12.30
N ASP A 531 4.69 20.46 -12.75
CA ASP A 531 3.88 20.50 -13.98
C ASP A 531 4.74 20.23 -15.23
N VAL A 532 6.01 20.69 -15.25
CA VAL A 532 6.99 20.30 -16.29
C VAL A 532 7.28 18.80 -16.23
N VAL A 533 7.44 18.22 -15.02
CA VAL A 533 7.64 16.77 -14.83
C VAL A 533 6.48 15.96 -15.41
N GLU A 534 5.23 16.34 -15.11
CA GLU A 534 4.04 15.65 -15.62
C GLU A 534 3.98 15.67 -17.16
N ASN A 535 4.26 16.83 -17.75
CA ASN A 535 4.34 16.95 -19.21
C ASN A 535 5.43 16.06 -19.82
N LEU A 536 6.62 16.02 -19.21
CA LEU A 536 7.71 15.15 -19.66
C LEU A 536 7.37 13.66 -19.52
N ALA A 537 6.72 13.27 -18.44
CA ALA A 537 6.32 11.88 -18.21
C ALA A 537 5.28 11.42 -19.23
N LEU A 538 4.29 12.27 -19.56
CA LEU A 538 3.32 12.00 -20.63
C LEU A 538 4.03 11.80 -21.98
N ILE A 539 5.00 12.65 -22.31
CA ILE A 539 5.81 12.53 -23.53
C ILE A 539 6.61 11.23 -23.54
N ALA A 540 7.19 10.83 -22.41
CA ALA A 540 7.98 9.60 -22.29
C ALA A 540 7.10 8.34 -22.51
N VAL A 541 5.87 8.34 -21.98
CA VAL A 541 4.90 7.24 -22.19
C VAL A 541 4.50 7.14 -23.67
N LEU A 542 4.23 8.28 -24.33
CA LEU A 542 3.83 8.30 -25.75
C LEU A 542 4.95 7.83 -26.69
N HIS A 543 6.20 8.24 -26.44
CA HIS A 543 7.36 7.76 -27.19
C HIS A 543 7.65 6.28 -26.93
N GLY A 544 7.52 5.81 -25.68
CA GLY A 544 7.67 4.39 -25.33
C GLY A 544 6.61 3.47 -25.95
N ALA A 545 5.43 4.00 -26.26
CA ALA A 545 4.32 3.30 -26.91
C ALA A 545 4.34 3.39 -28.46
N GLY A 546 5.34 4.02 -29.07
CA GLY A 546 5.52 4.09 -30.53
C GLY A 546 4.57 5.05 -31.27
N LYS A 547 3.87 5.96 -30.57
CA LYS A 547 2.94 6.94 -31.17
C LYS A 547 3.28 8.38 -30.74
N GLY A 548 4.08 9.08 -31.55
CA GLY A 548 4.08 10.55 -31.64
C GLY A 548 5.33 11.30 -31.16
N LEU A 549 5.65 12.40 -31.86
CA LEU A 549 6.62 13.45 -31.47
C LEU A 549 5.89 14.46 -30.57
N GLY A 550 6.09 14.40 -29.26
CA GLY A 550 5.48 15.35 -28.31
C GLY A 550 6.34 16.61 -28.13
N LYS A 551 5.81 17.79 -28.47
CA LYS A 551 6.32 19.07 -27.94
C LYS A 551 5.77 19.27 -26.52
N LEU A 552 6.54 19.90 -25.63
CA LEU A 552 6.06 20.28 -24.31
C LEU A 552 4.76 21.10 -24.44
N ALA A 553 3.71 20.66 -23.75
CA ALA A 553 2.48 21.44 -23.63
C ALA A 553 2.77 22.76 -22.89
N ALA A 554 1.94 23.79 -23.12
CA ALA A 554 2.08 25.07 -22.44
C ALA A 554 1.97 24.87 -20.92
N VAL A 555 3.04 25.15 -20.20
CA VAL A 555 3.06 25.18 -18.73
C VAL A 555 2.64 26.59 -18.30
N LYS A 556 1.63 26.68 -17.43
CA LYS A 556 1.11 27.94 -16.90
C LYS A 556 2.26 28.73 -16.26
N PRO A 557 2.51 30.00 -16.63
CA PRO A 557 3.64 30.75 -16.12
C PRO A 557 3.39 31.12 -14.66
N GLU A 558 4.39 30.89 -13.80
CA GLU A 558 4.32 31.22 -12.38
C GLU A 558 5.14 32.50 -12.09
N PRO A 559 4.54 33.58 -11.56
CA PRO A 559 5.21 34.88 -11.43
C PRO A 559 6.56 34.85 -10.72
N VAL A 560 6.72 34.01 -9.69
CA VAL A 560 7.99 33.89 -8.96
C VAL A 560 9.10 33.27 -9.81
N VAL A 561 8.74 32.38 -10.74
CA VAL A 561 9.69 31.70 -11.64
C VAL A 561 10.03 32.58 -12.84
N GLU A 562 9.02 33.21 -13.45
CA GLU A 562 9.22 34.07 -14.64
C GLU A 562 10.04 35.34 -14.35
N ALA A 563 10.11 35.76 -13.08
CA ALA A 563 10.93 36.90 -12.66
C ALA A 563 12.42 36.57 -12.56
N LEU A 564 12.81 35.29 -12.68
CA LEU A 564 14.19 34.84 -12.49
C LEU A 564 15.02 34.98 -13.76
N LYS A 565 16.34 35.03 -13.59
CA LYS A 565 17.31 35.06 -14.70
C LYS A 565 18.28 33.90 -14.60
N PRO A 566 18.74 33.34 -15.73
CA PRO A 566 19.75 32.30 -15.69
C PRO A 566 21.10 32.86 -15.20
N VAL A 567 21.73 32.15 -14.27
CA VAL A 567 23.04 32.46 -13.70
C VAL A 567 23.95 31.23 -13.82
N TYR A 568 25.25 31.49 -14.05
CA TYR A 568 26.30 30.49 -14.02
C TYR A 568 27.14 30.70 -12.75
N PRO A 569 27.09 29.78 -11.76
CA PRO A 569 27.88 29.90 -10.54
C PRO A 569 29.39 29.98 -10.87
N ARG A 570 30.12 30.93 -10.28
CA ARG A 570 31.58 31.07 -10.50
C ARG A 570 32.30 29.80 -10.01
N GLY A 571 32.97 29.10 -10.94
CA GLY A 571 33.91 28.00 -10.62
C GLY A 571 33.45 26.58 -10.99
N LEU A 572 32.22 26.38 -11.46
CA LEU A 572 31.74 25.09 -11.98
C LEU A 572 31.10 25.33 -13.36
N ALA A 573 31.84 25.07 -14.43
CA ALA A 573 31.43 25.35 -15.81
C ALA A 573 30.33 24.40 -16.35
N ALA A 574 29.39 23.91 -15.54
CA ALA A 574 28.49 22.84 -15.99
C ALA A 574 27.02 22.88 -15.52
N THR A 575 26.58 23.84 -14.70
CA THR A 575 25.16 23.82 -14.25
C THR A 575 24.58 25.23 -14.15
N GLN A 576 23.72 25.57 -15.12
CA GLN A 576 22.93 26.80 -15.15
C GLN A 576 21.85 26.73 -14.06
N ARG A 577 21.60 27.83 -13.35
CA ARG A 577 20.54 27.98 -12.32
C ARG A 577 19.69 29.21 -12.57
N LEU A 578 18.49 29.29 -12.02
CA LEU A 578 17.65 30.50 -12.06
C LEU A 578 17.79 31.30 -10.75
N SER A 579 18.12 32.59 -10.84
CA SER A 579 18.29 33.50 -9.70
C SER A 579 17.34 34.69 -9.79
N GLY A 580 16.84 35.15 -8.63
CA GLY A 580 16.04 36.37 -8.53
C GLY A 580 16.86 37.65 -8.68
N PRO A 581 16.21 38.80 -8.96
CA PRO A 581 16.88 40.08 -9.13
C PRO A 581 17.29 40.72 -7.78
N SER A 582 18.17 40.10 -6.97
CA SER A 582 19.02 40.80 -5.97
C SER A 582 20.08 39.95 -5.25
N ALA A 583 20.65 38.88 -5.85
CA ALA A 583 21.75 38.15 -5.20
C ALA A 583 23.16 38.71 -5.52
N SER A 584 23.30 39.57 -6.54
CA SER A 584 24.62 40.06 -7.01
C SER A 584 25.06 41.41 -6.42
N ALA A 585 24.44 41.90 -5.35
CA ALA A 585 24.77 43.19 -4.76
C ALA A 585 25.00 43.10 -3.25
N LYS A 586 25.91 42.22 -2.82
CA LYS A 586 26.62 42.28 -1.52
C LYS A 586 27.85 41.36 -1.63
N ALA A 587 28.87 41.88 -2.31
CA ALA A 587 30.25 41.38 -2.21
C ALA A 587 30.99 42.22 -1.16
#